data_AF-A0A3C1Z715-F1
#
_entry.id   AF-A0A3C1Z715-F1
#
_cell.length_a   1.000
_cell.length_b   1.000
_cell.length_c   1.000
_cell.angle_alpha   90.00
_cell.angle_beta   90.00
_cell.angle_gamma   90.00
#
_symmetry.space_group_name_H-M   'P 1'
#
loop_
_entity.id
_entity.type
_entity.pdbx_description
1 polymer ?
#
loop_
_entity_poly.entity_id
_entity_poly.type
_entity_poly.pdbx_seq_one_letter_code
_entity_poly.pdbx_strand_id
1 'polypeptide(L)'
;ALGLQPTLTVPEPNTWVDVVSTLDAHRPLTGLRVAVQEYGLPNRDLLEALKQRGAQVTPVPVYRWALPEDTAPLKHAVGEILVGHVQAMLVTNAAQIEHVMQVAEREGQTAAFIEACKKLVVASIGPTASERIRSHGLPVDFEPSHGKMGILVKETSEQAHALLAKKAGVEIAN
;
A
#
# COMPACT_ATOMS: atom_id res chain seq x y z
N ALA A 1 25.83 13.60 -7.48
CA ALA A 1 24.86 14.11 -6.48
C ALA A 1 24.68 15.61 -6.70
N LEU A 2 23.48 16.17 -6.51
CA LEU A 2 23.13 17.57 -6.82
C LEU A 2 23.78 18.62 -5.90
N GLY A 3 24.79 18.26 -5.09
CA GLY A 3 25.51 19.19 -4.19
C GLY A 3 24.69 19.74 -3.01
N LEU A 4 23.44 19.32 -2.84
CA LEU A 4 22.59 19.75 -1.73
C LEU A 4 22.98 19.05 -0.42
N GLN A 5 23.12 19.83 0.66
CA GLN A 5 23.33 19.34 2.01
C GLN A 5 22.07 19.63 2.84
N PRO A 6 21.53 18.64 3.58
CA PRO A 6 20.36 18.88 4.41
C PRO A 6 20.72 19.83 5.57
N THR A 7 19.91 20.87 5.78
CA THR A 7 20.03 21.76 6.95
C THR A 7 19.60 21.05 8.23
N LEU A 8 18.59 20.18 8.13
CA LEU A 8 18.07 19.37 9.20
C LEU A 8 17.92 17.93 8.70
N THR A 9 18.25 16.98 9.57
CA THR A 9 17.99 15.56 9.36
C THR A 9 17.06 15.09 10.47
N VAL A 10 15.94 14.50 10.08
CA VAL A 10 14.98 13.93 11.04
C VAL A 10 15.51 12.59 11.49
N PRO A 11 15.54 12.28 12.81
CA PRO A 11 15.95 10.97 13.30
C PRO A 11 14.87 9.91 13.03
N GLU A 12 15.27 8.63 13.11
CA GLU A 12 14.31 7.52 13.08
C GLU A 12 13.25 7.70 14.18
N PRO A 13 11.96 7.46 13.89
CA PRO A 13 11.44 6.67 12.76
C PRO A 13 11.18 7.42 11.44
N ASN A 14 11.59 8.69 11.30
CA ASN A 14 11.44 9.49 10.08
C ASN A 14 9.99 9.69 9.61
N THR A 15 9.03 9.77 10.55
CA THR A 15 7.62 9.99 10.21
C THR A 15 7.37 11.46 9.91
N TRP A 16 6.20 11.76 9.33
CA TRP A 16 5.80 13.15 9.11
C TRP A 16 5.62 13.92 10.44
N VAL A 17 5.28 13.23 11.52
CA VAL A 17 5.18 13.82 12.86
C VAL A 17 6.58 14.25 13.35
N ASP A 18 7.60 13.42 13.09
CA ASP A 18 8.99 13.72 13.44
C ASP A 18 9.54 14.89 12.61
N VAL A 19 9.17 14.95 11.32
CA VAL A 19 9.50 16.09 10.44
C VAL A 19 8.98 17.40 11.03
N VAL A 20 7.69 17.42 11.37
CA VAL A 20 7.03 18.60 11.92
C VAL A 20 7.65 19.01 13.27
N SER A 21 7.88 18.05 14.15
CA SER A 21 8.48 18.30 15.48
C SER A 21 9.92 18.85 15.36
N THR A 22 10.70 18.33 14.41
CA THR A 22 12.07 18.80 14.13
C THR A 22 12.08 20.23 13.61
N LEU A 23 11.12 20.56 12.73
CA LEU A 23 10.96 21.92 12.21
C LEU A 23 10.57 22.91 13.32
N ASP A 24 9.60 22.54 14.17
CA ASP A 24 9.14 23.37 15.28
C ASP A 24 10.28 23.68 16.27
N ALA A 25 11.12 22.69 16.57
CA ALA A 25 12.28 22.87 17.44
C ALA A 25 13.38 23.75 16.81
N HIS A 26 13.44 23.83 15.48
CA HIS A 26 14.44 24.63 14.78
C HIS A 26 14.02 26.09 14.61
N ARG A 27 12.78 26.36 14.16
CA ARG A 27 12.26 27.73 14.00
C ARG A 27 10.73 27.77 13.78
N PRO A 28 10.08 28.92 14.06
CA PRO A 28 8.70 29.16 13.62
C PRO A 28 8.56 29.11 12.08
N LEU A 29 7.44 28.53 11.63
CA LEU A 29 7.12 28.39 10.19
C LEU A 29 6.23 29.50 9.62
N THR A 30 5.72 30.39 10.47
CA THR A 30 4.80 31.48 10.08
C THR A 30 5.40 32.34 8.96
N GLY A 31 4.68 32.44 7.84
CA GLY A 31 5.07 33.25 6.69
C GLY A 31 6.15 32.61 5.80
N LEU A 32 6.69 31.45 6.15
CA LEU A 32 7.62 30.73 5.28
C LEU A 32 6.92 30.10 4.08
N ARG A 33 7.61 30.05 2.94
CA ARG A 33 7.19 29.29 1.77
C ARG A 33 7.86 27.92 1.81
N VAL A 34 7.05 26.87 1.91
CA VAL A 34 7.54 25.50 2.11
C VAL A 34 7.12 24.66 0.91
N ALA A 35 8.10 24.17 0.14
CA ALA A 35 7.86 23.19 -0.90
C ALA A 35 8.01 21.78 -0.30
N VAL A 36 6.99 20.93 -0.46
CA VAL A 36 7.02 19.54 0.04
C VAL A 36 7.11 18.61 -1.16
N GLN A 37 8.24 17.93 -1.31
CA GLN A 37 8.39 16.89 -2.33
C GLN A 37 7.58 15.66 -1.93
N GLU A 38 6.63 15.26 -2.78
CA GLU A 38 5.76 14.12 -2.53
C GLU A 38 6.31 12.83 -3.13
N TYR A 39 5.96 11.69 -2.51
CA TYR A 39 6.48 10.37 -2.87
C TYR A 39 5.45 9.52 -3.63
N GLY A 40 4.92 10.05 -4.73
CA GLY A 40 3.95 9.33 -5.57
C GLY A 40 2.49 9.52 -5.16
N LEU A 41 2.23 9.91 -3.91
CA LEU A 41 0.94 10.32 -3.37
C LEU A 41 1.10 11.49 -2.37
N PRO A 42 0.05 12.29 -2.14
CA PRO A 42 0.09 13.39 -1.18
C PRO A 42 0.04 12.89 0.27
N ASN A 43 0.92 13.42 1.12
CA ASN A 43 0.82 13.27 2.58
C ASN A 43 -0.03 14.42 3.15
N ARG A 44 -1.35 14.25 3.13
CA ARG A 44 -2.31 15.31 3.50
C ARG A 44 -2.11 15.79 4.94
N ASP A 45 -1.79 14.89 5.86
CA ASP A 45 -1.57 15.22 7.27
C ASP A 45 -0.36 16.12 7.46
N LEU A 46 0.76 15.80 6.77
CA LEU A 46 1.95 16.66 6.77
C LEU A 46 1.65 18.05 6.19
N LEU A 47 0.98 18.10 5.03
CA LEU A 47 0.64 19.36 4.37
C LEU A 47 -0.22 20.25 5.29
N GLU A 48 -1.20 19.66 5.95
CA GLU A 48 -2.11 20.38 6.83
C GLU A 48 -1.43 20.78 8.14
N ALA A 49 -0.57 19.93 8.71
CA ALA A 49 0.21 20.26 9.89
C ALA A 49 1.15 21.47 9.65
N LEU A 50 1.76 21.56 8.46
CA LEU A 50 2.61 22.70 8.07
C LEU A 50 1.77 23.97 7.84
N LYS A 51 0.62 23.88 7.19
CA LYS A 51 -0.29 25.02 7.00
C LYS A 51 -0.83 25.56 8.32
N GLN A 52 -1.19 24.69 9.26
CA GLN A 52 -1.65 25.06 10.60
C GLN A 52 -0.59 25.85 11.38
N ARG A 53 0.70 25.72 11.03
CA ARG A 53 1.82 26.50 11.59
C ARG A 53 2.07 27.82 10.85
N GLY A 54 1.18 28.22 9.95
CA GLY A 54 1.26 29.48 9.21
C GLY A 54 2.19 29.46 8.01
N ALA A 55 2.64 28.28 7.55
CA ALA A 55 3.43 28.16 6.33
C ALA A 55 2.55 28.25 5.07
N GLN A 56 3.10 28.85 4.01
CA GLN A 56 2.56 28.77 2.66
C GLN A 56 3.12 27.52 1.97
N VAL A 57 2.34 26.43 2.00
CA VAL A 57 2.79 25.10 1.56
C VAL A 57 2.46 24.87 0.09
N THR A 58 3.47 24.47 -0.70
CA THR A 58 3.34 24.03 -2.10
C THR A 58 3.72 22.56 -2.21
N PRO A 59 2.78 21.64 -2.52
CA PRO A 59 3.12 20.26 -2.83
C PRO A 59 3.84 20.18 -4.18
N VAL A 60 4.89 19.36 -4.26
CA VAL A 60 5.70 19.14 -5.46
C VAL A 60 5.70 17.64 -5.78
N PRO A 61 4.71 17.16 -6.56
CA PRO A 61 4.67 15.77 -7.00
C PRO A 61 5.73 15.53 -8.08
N VAL A 62 6.78 14.77 -7.75
CA VAL A 62 7.86 14.44 -8.71
C VAL A 62 7.58 13.18 -9.52
N TYR A 63 6.69 12.32 -9.02
CA TYR A 63 6.11 11.19 -9.75
C TYR A 63 4.71 10.92 -9.17
N ARG A 64 3.92 10.09 -9.86
CA ARG A 64 2.64 9.58 -9.37
C ARG A 64 2.55 8.09 -9.59
N TRP A 65 1.91 7.38 -8.67
CA TRP A 65 1.42 6.04 -8.96
C TRP A 65 0.17 6.16 -9.82
N ALA A 66 0.15 5.46 -10.95
CA ALA A 66 -0.96 5.43 -11.88
C ALA A 66 -1.10 4.03 -12.46
N LEU A 67 -2.29 3.73 -12.99
CA LEU A 67 -2.48 2.57 -13.83
C LEU A 67 -1.56 2.65 -15.07
N PRO A 68 -1.05 1.50 -15.56
CA PRO A 68 -0.34 1.45 -16.83
C PRO A 68 -1.25 1.89 -17.99
N GLU A 69 -0.66 2.32 -19.10
CA GLU A 69 -1.40 2.68 -20.32
C GLU A 69 -2.25 1.51 -20.82
N ASP A 70 -1.70 0.29 -20.80
CA ASP A 70 -2.42 -0.94 -21.05
C ASP A 70 -2.84 -1.63 -19.74
N THR A 71 -4.14 -1.65 -19.49
CA THR A 71 -4.74 -2.32 -18.32
C THR A 71 -5.22 -3.74 -18.60
N ALA A 72 -5.10 -4.24 -19.84
CA ALA A 72 -5.57 -5.57 -20.21
C ALA A 72 -4.97 -6.71 -19.36
N PRO A 73 -3.67 -6.73 -19.01
CA PRO A 73 -3.11 -7.76 -18.14
C PRO A 73 -3.74 -7.78 -16.75
N LEU A 74 -4.01 -6.59 -16.18
CA LEU A 74 -4.63 -6.46 -14.86
C LEU A 74 -6.11 -6.90 -14.90
N LYS A 75 -6.85 -6.50 -15.94
CA LYS A 75 -8.22 -6.95 -16.17
C LYS A 75 -8.31 -8.47 -16.31
N HIS A 76 -7.37 -9.06 -17.05
CA HIS A 76 -7.30 -10.51 -17.20
C HIS A 76 -7.03 -11.20 -15.86
N ALA A 77 -6.07 -10.72 -15.07
CA ALA A 77 -5.79 -11.27 -13.74
C ALA A 77 -7.00 -11.18 -12.78
N VAL A 78 -7.73 -10.06 -12.80
CA VAL A 78 -9.00 -9.92 -12.05
C VAL A 78 -10.03 -10.94 -12.55
N GLY A 79 -10.15 -11.12 -13.87
CA GLY A 79 -11.01 -12.15 -14.47
C GLY A 79 -10.67 -13.57 -14.00
N GLU A 80 -9.39 -13.95 -14.00
CA GLU A 80 -8.92 -15.26 -13.53
C GLU A 80 -9.21 -15.49 -12.04
N ILE A 81 -9.14 -14.44 -11.22
CA ILE A 81 -9.56 -14.48 -9.81
C ILE A 81 -11.07 -14.72 -9.70
N LEU A 82 -11.87 -14.01 -10.49
CA LEU A 82 -13.33 -14.11 -10.45
C LEU A 82 -13.84 -15.49 -10.86
N VAL A 83 -13.21 -16.14 -11.84
CA VAL A 83 -13.55 -17.51 -12.27
C VAL A 83 -12.91 -18.59 -11.40
N GLY A 84 -12.07 -18.22 -10.43
CA GLY A 84 -11.48 -19.13 -9.46
C GLY A 84 -10.25 -19.90 -9.94
N HIS A 85 -9.58 -19.44 -11.01
CA HIS A 85 -8.34 -20.05 -11.49
C HIS A 85 -7.10 -19.65 -10.68
N VAL A 86 -7.21 -18.56 -9.89
CA VAL A 86 -6.13 -18.08 -9.03
C VAL A 86 -6.35 -18.57 -7.59
N GLN A 87 -5.37 -19.28 -7.06
CA GLN A 87 -5.40 -19.84 -5.71
C GLN A 87 -4.71 -18.94 -4.66
N ALA A 88 -3.83 -18.03 -5.09
CA ALA A 88 -3.13 -17.10 -4.21
C ALA A 88 -2.88 -15.75 -4.89
N MET A 89 -3.03 -14.67 -4.14
CA MET A 89 -2.70 -13.31 -4.53
C MET A 89 -1.68 -12.75 -3.55
N LEU A 90 -0.54 -12.31 -4.07
CA LEU A 90 0.58 -11.76 -3.28
C LEU A 90 0.67 -10.26 -3.53
N VAL A 91 0.46 -9.46 -2.48
CA VAL A 91 0.49 -7.99 -2.57
C VAL A 91 1.79 -7.48 -1.97
N THR A 92 2.60 -6.84 -2.81
CA THR A 92 3.92 -6.30 -2.44
C THR A 92 3.94 -4.79 -2.21
N ASN A 93 2.83 -4.11 -2.47
CA ASN A 93 2.67 -2.68 -2.23
C ASN A 93 1.19 -2.34 -2.03
N ALA A 94 0.87 -1.47 -1.07
CA ALA A 94 -0.46 -0.91 -0.86
C ALA A 94 -1.07 -0.28 -2.14
N ALA A 95 -0.26 0.36 -3.00
CA ALA A 95 -0.74 0.95 -4.25
C ALA A 95 -1.24 -0.10 -5.27
N GLN A 96 -0.77 -1.35 -5.20
CA GLN A 96 -1.23 -2.40 -6.11
C GLN A 96 -2.70 -2.73 -5.85
N ILE A 97 -3.10 -2.86 -4.58
CA ILE A 97 -4.49 -3.20 -4.28
C ILE A 97 -5.43 -2.04 -4.59
N GLU A 98 -5.00 -0.79 -4.42
CA GLU A 98 -5.76 0.38 -4.89
C GLU A 98 -6.05 0.32 -6.39
N HIS A 99 -5.05 0.00 -7.20
CA HIS A 99 -5.21 -0.12 -8.64
C HIS A 99 -6.09 -1.32 -9.06
N VAL A 100 -5.96 -2.46 -8.37
CA VAL A 100 -6.83 -3.63 -8.59
C VAL A 100 -8.29 -3.26 -8.31
N MET A 101 -8.56 -2.63 -7.16
CA MET A 101 -9.91 -2.22 -6.77
C MET A 101 -10.47 -1.15 -7.72
N GLN A 102 -9.65 -0.22 -8.18
CA GLN A 102 -10.05 0.77 -9.19
C GLN A 102 -10.45 0.10 -10.52
N VAL A 103 -9.73 -0.94 -10.96
CA VAL A 103 -10.12 -1.69 -12.16
C VAL A 103 -11.39 -2.50 -11.92
N ALA A 104 -11.49 -3.21 -10.80
CA ALA A 104 -12.70 -3.96 -10.46
C ALA A 104 -13.94 -3.05 -10.38
N GLU A 105 -13.82 -1.84 -9.83
CA GLU A 105 -14.90 -0.85 -9.77
C GLU A 105 -15.33 -0.38 -11.16
N ARG A 106 -14.36 -0.05 -12.04
CA ARG A 106 -14.65 0.37 -13.42
C ARG A 106 -15.40 -0.69 -14.24
N GLU A 107 -15.16 -1.96 -13.94
CA GLU A 107 -15.84 -3.09 -14.58
C GLU A 107 -17.13 -3.51 -13.83
N GLY A 108 -17.51 -2.84 -12.74
CA GLY A 108 -18.69 -3.18 -11.94
C GLY A 108 -18.56 -4.48 -11.14
N GLN A 109 -17.33 -4.92 -10.86
CA GLN A 109 -17.00 -6.23 -10.30
C GLN A 109 -16.55 -6.18 -8.83
N THR A 110 -16.56 -5.01 -8.17
CA THR A 110 -16.06 -4.83 -6.79
C THR A 110 -16.55 -5.89 -5.81
N ALA A 111 -17.86 -6.09 -5.71
CA ALA A 111 -18.44 -7.06 -4.76
C ALA A 111 -18.04 -8.50 -5.11
N ALA A 112 -18.08 -8.86 -6.40
CA ALA A 112 -17.70 -10.18 -6.86
C ALA A 112 -16.20 -10.47 -6.60
N PHE A 113 -15.35 -9.46 -6.77
CA PHE A 113 -13.92 -9.56 -6.50
C PHE A 113 -13.65 -9.79 -5.01
N ILE A 114 -14.32 -9.04 -4.13
CA ILE A 114 -14.22 -9.24 -2.67
C ILE A 114 -14.63 -10.67 -2.28
N GLU A 115 -15.75 -11.17 -2.81
CA GLU A 115 -16.19 -12.55 -2.54
C GLU A 115 -15.24 -13.61 -3.10
N ALA A 116 -14.64 -13.37 -4.27
CA ALA A 116 -13.62 -14.25 -4.84
C ALA A 116 -12.36 -14.30 -3.95
N CYS A 117 -11.89 -13.15 -3.46
CA CYS A 117 -10.73 -13.06 -2.56
C CYS A 117 -10.91 -13.79 -1.23
N LYS A 118 -12.14 -14.03 -0.77
CA LYS A 118 -12.39 -14.87 0.41
C LYS A 118 -12.00 -16.34 0.18
N LYS A 119 -12.00 -16.80 -1.07
CA LYS A 119 -11.76 -18.20 -1.45
C LYS A 119 -10.31 -18.52 -1.80
N LEU A 120 -9.52 -17.52 -2.19
CA LEU A 120 -8.07 -17.65 -2.44
C LEU A 120 -7.25 -17.17 -1.24
N VAL A 121 -5.95 -17.48 -1.24
CA VAL A 121 -5.00 -17.00 -0.22
C VAL A 121 -4.58 -15.57 -0.56
N VAL A 122 -4.90 -14.61 0.30
CA VAL A 122 -4.43 -13.22 0.18
C VAL A 122 -3.25 -13.02 1.11
N ALA A 123 -2.06 -12.89 0.53
CA ALA A 123 -0.82 -12.67 1.25
C ALA A 123 -0.33 -11.23 1.04
N SER A 124 0.14 -10.59 2.11
CA SER A 124 0.62 -9.22 2.11
C SER A 124 2.07 -9.17 2.54
N ILE A 125 2.88 -8.32 1.89
CA ILE A 125 4.30 -8.14 2.22
C ILE A 125 4.54 -7.57 3.62
N GLY A 126 3.55 -6.91 4.21
CA GLY A 126 3.67 -6.34 5.55
C GLY A 126 2.55 -5.36 5.92
N PRO A 127 2.65 -4.74 7.12
CA PRO A 127 1.52 -4.09 7.79
C PRO A 127 0.82 -3.00 6.98
N THR A 128 1.59 -2.14 6.28
CA THR A 128 1.02 -1.04 5.47
C THR A 128 0.19 -1.55 4.30
N ALA A 129 0.66 -2.60 3.61
CA ALA A 129 -0.11 -3.23 2.55
C ALA A 129 -1.35 -3.95 3.13
N SER A 130 -1.21 -4.60 4.28
CA SER A 130 -2.30 -5.31 4.93
C SER A 130 -3.42 -4.40 5.42
N GLU A 131 -3.07 -3.26 6.03
CA GLU A 131 -4.04 -2.23 6.41
C GLU A 131 -4.82 -1.75 5.18
N ARG A 132 -4.11 -1.51 4.08
CA ARG A 132 -4.74 -1.08 2.82
C ARG A 132 -5.69 -2.14 2.26
N ILE A 133 -5.27 -3.40 2.22
CA ILE A 133 -6.11 -4.53 1.77
C ILE A 133 -7.39 -4.59 2.63
N ARG A 134 -7.26 -4.54 3.95
CA ARG A 134 -8.40 -4.58 4.88
C ARG A 134 -9.34 -3.38 4.73
N SER A 135 -8.82 -2.20 4.40
CA SER A 135 -9.65 -0.99 4.17
C SER A 135 -10.62 -1.16 2.98
N HIS A 136 -10.34 -2.07 2.05
CA HIS A 136 -11.20 -2.46 0.93
C HIS A 136 -12.13 -3.64 1.23
N GLY A 137 -12.18 -4.11 2.49
CA GLY A 137 -13.00 -5.25 2.89
C GLY A 137 -12.43 -6.62 2.47
N LEU A 138 -11.19 -6.67 2.02
CA LEU A 138 -10.50 -7.89 1.61
C LEU A 138 -9.82 -8.57 2.81
N PRO A 139 -9.73 -9.92 2.83
CA PRO A 139 -8.99 -10.64 3.86
C PRO A 139 -7.47 -10.47 3.69
N VAL A 140 -6.73 -10.68 4.78
CA VAL A 140 -5.28 -10.89 4.76
C VAL A 140 -5.02 -12.16 5.54
N ASP A 141 -4.70 -13.23 4.84
CA ASP A 141 -4.53 -14.57 5.42
C ASP A 141 -3.11 -14.82 5.90
N PHE A 142 -2.14 -14.11 5.32
CA PHE A 142 -0.74 -14.32 5.59
C PHE A 142 0.08 -13.01 5.46
N GLU A 143 1.00 -12.82 6.40
CA GLU A 143 2.11 -11.86 6.31
C GLU A 143 3.41 -12.62 6.59
N PRO A 144 4.48 -12.39 5.81
CA PRO A 144 5.74 -13.10 5.98
C PRO A 144 6.46 -12.69 7.25
N SER A 145 7.35 -13.57 7.72
CA SER A 145 8.23 -13.30 8.87
C SER A 145 9.04 -11.99 8.70
N HIS A 146 9.38 -11.65 7.46
CA HIS A 146 10.04 -10.40 7.09
C HIS A 146 9.48 -9.88 5.78
N GLY A 147 9.27 -8.57 5.68
CA GLY A 147 8.73 -7.89 4.48
C GLY A 147 9.70 -7.85 3.30
N LYS A 148 10.07 -9.01 2.77
CA LYS A 148 10.89 -9.19 1.57
C LYS A 148 10.19 -10.11 0.59
N MET A 149 10.19 -9.75 -0.68
CA MET A 149 9.44 -10.48 -1.72
C MET A 149 9.81 -11.96 -1.79
N GLY A 150 11.09 -12.33 -1.70
CA GLY A 150 11.51 -13.73 -1.72
C GLY A 150 10.97 -14.54 -0.53
N ILE A 151 10.88 -13.91 0.65
CA ILE A 151 10.35 -14.52 1.86
C ILE A 151 8.82 -14.65 1.75
N LEU A 152 8.14 -13.61 1.28
CA LEU A 152 6.71 -13.63 0.97
C LEU A 152 6.35 -14.80 0.06
N VAL A 153 7.07 -14.98 -1.05
CA VAL A 153 6.82 -16.08 -2.00
C VAL A 153 7.06 -17.44 -1.34
N LYS A 154 8.22 -17.62 -0.69
CA LYS A 154 8.58 -18.89 -0.05
C LYS A 154 7.54 -19.29 1.01
N GLU A 155 7.30 -18.42 1.98
CA GLU A 155 6.45 -18.78 3.14
C GLU A 155 4.97 -18.88 2.76
N THR A 156 4.50 -18.14 1.75
CA THR A 156 3.16 -18.34 1.19
C THR A 156 3.06 -19.71 0.52
N SER A 157 4.08 -20.14 -0.25
CA SER A 157 4.07 -21.45 -0.90
C SER A 157 4.02 -22.61 0.09
N GLU A 158 4.70 -22.46 1.25
CA GLU A 158 4.70 -23.45 2.33
C GLU A 158 3.34 -23.57 3.02
N GLN A 159 2.53 -22.51 3.01
CA GLN A 159 1.25 -22.44 3.75
C GLN A 159 0.00 -22.48 2.85
N ALA A 160 0.15 -22.31 1.53
CA ALA A 160 -0.98 -22.11 0.62
C ALA A 160 -2.03 -23.21 0.74
N HIS A 161 -1.61 -24.49 0.78
CA HIS A 161 -2.53 -25.62 0.90
C HIS A 161 -3.33 -25.57 2.21
N ALA A 162 -2.66 -25.34 3.35
CA ALA A 162 -3.28 -25.21 4.67
C ALA A 162 -4.30 -24.07 4.73
N LEU A 163 -3.93 -22.91 4.19
CA LEU A 163 -4.80 -21.73 4.16
C LEU A 163 -6.02 -21.94 3.25
N LEU A 164 -5.85 -22.59 2.10
CA LEU A 164 -6.94 -22.92 1.18
C LEU A 164 -7.93 -23.91 1.80
N ALA A 165 -7.45 -24.99 2.42
CA ALA A 165 -8.33 -25.96 3.05
C ALA A 165 -9.10 -25.34 4.22
N LYS A 166 -8.43 -24.52 5.04
CA LYS A 166 -9.09 -23.75 6.10
C LYS A 166 -10.21 -22.86 5.57
N LYS A 167 -9.99 -22.16 4.45
CA LYS A 167 -11.03 -21.34 3.79
C LYS A 167 -12.18 -22.17 3.21
N ALA A 168 -11.88 -23.37 2.72
CA ALA A 168 -12.87 -24.32 2.22
C ALA A 168 -13.66 -25.02 3.35
N GLY A 169 -13.28 -24.81 4.62
CA GLY A 169 -13.87 -25.53 5.76
C GLY A 169 -13.47 -27.01 5.80
N VAL A 170 -12.34 -27.37 5.19
CA VAL A 170 -11.79 -28.73 5.13
C VAL A 170 -10.64 -28.84 6.13
N GLU A 171 -10.72 -29.79 7.07
CA GLU A 171 -9.59 -30.12 7.94
C GLU A 171 -8.49 -30.80 7.13
N ILE A 172 -7.25 -30.28 7.18
CA ILE A 172 -6.10 -31.00 6.64
C ILE A 172 -5.64 -31.99 7.70
N ALA A 173 -5.74 -33.28 7.40
CA ALA A 173 -5.10 -34.31 8.20
C ALA A 173 -3.58 -34.16 8.12
N ASN A 174 -2.95 -34.09 9.30
CA ASN A 174 -1.48 -34.05 9.47
C ASN A 174 -0.80 -35.30 8.88
#